data_AF-A0AAU3BZB2-F1
#
_entry.id   AF-A0AAU3BZB2-F1
#
_cell.length_a   1.000
_cell.length_b   1.000
_cell.length_c   1.000
_cell.angle_alpha   90.00
_cell.angle_beta   90.00
_cell.angle_gamma   90.00
#
_symmetry.space_group_name_H-M   'P 1'
#
loop_
_entity.id
_entity.type
_entity.pdbx_description
1 polymer ?
#
loop_
_entity_poly.entity_id
_entity_poly.type
_entity_poly.pdbx_seq_one_letter_code
_entity_poly.pdbx_strand_id
1 'polypeptide(L)'
;MPADLSAATEGWSPLPELGLAGLGGRRAAVLDHLSPYRDFRALRDPSDLPPMVVPRWRFLLAEADELLRQTDPVAHRVVARSVRSVVPVEGVGALRVVSASVPNAFGAVTMSLPDDALSLAATLVHEVQHQLLTAVGDLVPLLAPTEQSPEPRYFAPWRSDARPLRGLLFGAHAFAAVASFWRGCRRSKGERADFEFAVHRWQVRTALAALCNASGLTEAGGIVVQSLAELARGWSAEPVDGQAGELAELCCRDQSASWRAAHLVVDGGRADDLAQRWLAGRPAPSNLPPSRMAAPRTAPRADARTWLARLWITDQHAFKQVWAELDAGGVHPLGIVGATAADAALIAGDTRGALVSYREGAPALTAWIGMGLAGGTRVALLVERPELVLALHTALGRRGAQSPGPEALAEWLGSGPTSTT
;
A
#
# COMPACT_ATOMS: atom_id res chain seq x y z
N MET A 1 -0.79 14.93 44.01
CA MET A 1 -1.31 13.89 43.10
C MET A 1 -2.38 13.10 43.83
N PRO A 2 -3.45 12.64 43.15
CA PRO A 2 -4.47 11.82 43.77
C PRO A 2 -3.89 10.49 44.28
N ALA A 3 -4.55 9.93 45.29
CA ALA A 3 -4.16 8.64 45.87
C ALA A 3 -4.40 7.46 44.89
N ASP A 4 -5.39 7.63 44.01
CA ASP A 4 -5.68 6.72 42.90
C ASP A 4 -5.49 7.46 41.57
N LEU A 5 -4.48 7.05 40.80
CA LEU A 5 -4.16 7.66 39.51
C LEU A 5 -5.14 7.25 38.40
N SER A 6 -6.02 6.28 38.64
CA SER A 6 -7.03 5.80 37.70
C SER A 6 -8.38 6.52 37.83
N ALA A 7 -8.58 7.29 38.91
CA ALA A 7 -9.80 8.05 39.17
C ALA A 7 -9.63 9.53 38.83
N ALA A 8 -10.66 10.15 38.27
CA ALA A 8 -10.68 11.59 38.03
C ALA A 8 -10.85 12.36 39.35
N THR A 9 -10.05 13.42 39.52
CA THR A 9 -10.17 14.36 40.65
C THR A 9 -9.96 15.79 40.14
N GLU A 10 -10.19 16.79 40.99
CA GLU A 10 -9.89 18.19 40.62
C GLU A 10 -8.43 18.33 40.18
N GLY A 11 -8.22 18.87 38.98
CA GLY A 11 -6.90 19.03 38.35
C GLY A 11 -6.23 17.73 37.87
N TRP A 12 -6.93 16.59 37.88
CA TRP A 12 -6.41 15.30 37.41
C TRP A 12 -7.42 14.54 36.55
N SER A 13 -7.03 14.28 35.30
CA SER A 13 -7.78 13.44 34.37
C SER A 13 -6.97 12.17 34.08
N PRO A 14 -7.44 10.98 34.48
CA PRO A 14 -6.74 9.73 34.23
C PRO A 14 -6.80 9.35 32.75
N LEU A 15 -5.75 8.67 32.25
CA LEU A 15 -5.79 8.06 30.93
C LEU A 15 -6.56 6.72 30.98
N PRO A 16 -7.54 6.49 30.10
CA PRO A 16 -8.26 5.23 30.04
C PRO A 16 -7.33 4.06 29.74
N GLU A 17 -7.36 3.04 30.59
CA GLU A 17 -6.72 1.76 30.28
C GLU A 17 -7.52 1.00 29.22
N LEU A 18 -6.81 0.36 28.28
CA LEU A 18 -7.38 -0.32 27.12
C LEU A 18 -7.46 -1.84 27.27
N GLY A 19 -6.99 -2.40 28.38
CA GLY A 19 -7.09 -3.84 28.67
C GLY A 19 -6.09 -4.73 27.94
N LEU A 20 -5.22 -4.18 27.07
CA LEU A 20 -4.08 -4.91 26.51
C LEU A 20 -3.04 -5.16 27.61
N ALA A 21 -3.19 -6.26 28.35
CA ALA A 21 -2.31 -6.59 29.48
C ALA A 21 -0.90 -6.95 28.97
N GLY A 22 0.11 -6.26 29.48
CA GLY A 22 1.48 -6.60 29.13
C GLY A 22 1.90 -7.92 29.76
N LEU A 23 2.47 -8.84 28.97
CA LEU A 23 3.03 -10.09 29.48
C LEU A 23 4.05 -9.82 30.60
N GLY A 24 3.87 -10.49 31.75
CA GLY A 24 4.76 -10.36 32.92
C GLY A 24 4.33 -9.30 33.95
N GLY A 25 3.03 -9.03 34.10
CA GLY A 25 2.51 -8.15 35.16
C GLY A 25 2.67 -6.65 34.90
N ARG A 26 2.83 -6.23 33.65
CA ARG A 26 2.97 -4.82 33.27
C ARG A 26 1.60 -4.15 33.17
N ARG A 27 1.53 -2.84 33.43
CA ARG A 27 0.31 -2.04 33.26
C ARG A 27 -0.24 -2.17 31.84
N ALA A 28 -1.57 -2.14 31.73
CA ALA A 28 -2.25 -2.17 30.45
C ALA A 28 -1.89 -0.95 29.59
N ALA A 29 -2.00 -1.09 28.27
CA ALA A 29 -1.86 0.05 27.36
C ALA A 29 -2.94 1.11 27.69
N VAL A 30 -2.58 2.39 27.52
CA VAL A 30 -3.49 3.53 27.77
C VAL A 30 -3.90 4.22 26.47
N LEU A 31 -5.04 4.91 26.50
CA LEU A 31 -5.50 5.78 25.42
C LEU A 31 -5.12 7.24 25.74
N ASP A 32 -4.02 7.72 25.16
CA ASP A 32 -3.50 9.08 25.40
C ASP A 32 -4.20 10.10 24.53
N HIS A 33 -5.20 10.77 25.10
CA HIS A 33 -6.02 11.83 24.48
C HIS A 33 -5.79 13.20 25.12
N LEU A 34 -4.93 13.28 26.14
CA LEU A 34 -4.76 14.46 26.97
C LEU A 34 -3.41 15.13 26.77
N SER A 35 -2.33 14.40 26.48
CA SER A 35 -1.00 15.00 26.37
C SER A 35 -0.94 15.97 25.19
N PRO A 36 -0.50 17.24 25.37
CA PRO A 36 -0.36 18.18 24.25
C PRO A 36 0.67 17.76 23.20
N TYR A 37 1.61 16.90 23.61
CA TYR A 37 2.70 16.37 22.80
C TYR A 37 2.40 14.99 22.19
N ARG A 38 1.17 14.48 22.36
CA ARG A 38 0.78 13.12 21.92
C ARG A 38 0.88 12.92 20.42
N ASP A 39 0.57 13.95 19.64
CA ASP A 39 0.60 13.91 18.18
C ASP A 39 1.92 14.53 17.71
N PHE A 40 2.83 13.69 17.19
CA PHE A 40 4.13 14.15 16.71
C PHE A 40 4.03 15.05 15.46
N ARG A 41 2.85 15.13 14.83
CA ARG A 41 2.62 15.95 13.64
C ARG A 41 2.34 17.41 14.00
N ALA A 42 1.73 17.66 15.16
CA ALA A 42 1.39 19.00 15.65
C ALA A 42 0.99 18.94 17.13
N LEU A 43 1.23 20.03 17.86
CA LEU A 43 0.65 20.19 19.20
C LEU A 43 -0.88 20.13 19.14
N ARG A 44 -1.49 19.48 20.13
CA ARG A 44 -2.94 19.30 20.20
C ARG A 44 -3.44 19.64 21.59
N ASP A 45 -4.45 20.49 21.71
CA ASP A 45 -5.07 20.72 23.02
C ASP A 45 -5.65 19.42 23.59
N PRO A 46 -5.65 19.25 24.94
CA PRO A 46 -6.38 18.16 25.57
C PRO A 46 -7.84 18.20 25.13
N SER A 47 -8.41 17.04 24.77
CA SER A 47 -9.78 16.95 24.28
C SER A 47 -10.50 15.82 24.99
N ASP A 48 -11.67 16.10 25.57
CA ASP A 48 -12.50 15.03 26.13
C ASP A 48 -12.97 14.07 25.04
N LEU A 49 -12.86 12.77 25.30
CA LEU A 49 -13.36 11.76 24.38
C LEU A 49 -14.87 11.57 24.58
N PRO A 50 -15.65 11.45 23.50
CA PRO A 50 -17.06 11.07 23.60
C PRO A 50 -17.25 9.75 24.37
N PRO A 51 -18.34 9.58 25.13
CA PRO A 51 -18.53 8.43 26.03
C PRO A 51 -18.38 7.04 25.38
N MET A 52 -18.68 6.94 24.08
CA MET A 52 -18.62 5.67 23.33
C MET A 52 -17.24 5.34 22.74
N VAL A 53 -16.30 6.29 22.72
CA VAL A 53 -14.99 6.08 22.08
C VAL A 53 -14.15 5.08 22.86
N VAL A 54 -14.02 5.27 24.17
CA VAL A 54 -13.22 4.38 25.03
C VAL A 54 -13.76 2.94 25.04
N PRO A 55 -15.07 2.69 25.23
CA PRO A 55 -15.64 1.35 25.12
C PRO A 55 -15.37 0.70 23.76
N ARG A 56 -15.49 1.45 22.65
CA ARG A 56 -15.22 0.91 21.31
C ARG A 56 -13.75 0.51 21.12
N TRP A 57 -12.81 1.33 21.59
CA TRP A 57 -11.39 0.99 21.59
C TRP A 57 -11.11 -0.28 22.39
N ARG A 58 -11.63 -0.38 23.61
CA ARG A 58 -11.48 -1.59 24.45
C ARG A 58 -12.04 -2.84 23.78
N PHE A 59 -13.23 -2.74 23.21
CA PHE A 59 -13.87 -3.86 22.50
C PHE A 59 -13.01 -4.34 21.33
N LEU A 60 -12.61 -3.43 20.43
CA LEU A 60 -11.82 -3.81 19.26
C LEU A 60 -10.42 -4.31 19.64
N LEU A 61 -9.79 -3.74 20.67
CA LEU A 61 -8.49 -4.20 21.15
C LEU A 61 -8.55 -5.59 21.78
N ALA A 62 -9.58 -5.90 22.55
CA ALA A 62 -9.78 -7.24 23.10
C ALA A 62 -9.95 -8.29 21.97
N GLU A 63 -10.77 -7.97 20.96
CA GLU A 63 -10.94 -8.83 19.78
C GLU A 63 -9.63 -8.96 18.97
N ALA A 64 -8.88 -7.87 18.81
CA ALA A 64 -7.60 -7.88 18.09
C ALA A 64 -6.52 -8.70 18.82
N ASP A 65 -6.44 -8.58 20.15
CA ASP A 65 -5.53 -9.36 20.99
C ASP A 65 -5.84 -10.85 20.89
N GLU A 66 -7.11 -11.22 20.96
CA GLU A 66 -7.58 -12.60 20.79
C GLU A 66 -7.20 -13.15 19.41
N LEU A 67 -7.44 -12.38 18.35
CA LEU A 67 -7.06 -12.74 16.98
C LEU A 67 -5.56 -13.00 16.89
N LEU A 68 -4.73 -12.07 17.36
CA LEU A 68 -3.27 -12.21 17.32
C LEU A 68 -2.83 -13.46 18.09
N ARG A 69 -3.41 -13.71 19.27
CA ARG A 69 -3.08 -14.87 20.10
C ARG A 69 -3.39 -16.19 19.39
N GLN A 70 -4.47 -16.24 18.61
CA GLN A 70 -4.88 -17.43 17.86
C GLN A 70 -4.09 -17.61 16.55
N THR A 71 -3.79 -16.53 15.82
CA THR A 71 -3.29 -16.61 14.44
C THR A 71 -1.78 -16.42 14.32
N ASP A 72 -1.18 -15.58 15.16
CA ASP A 72 0.26 -15.32 15.18
C ASP A 72 0.76 -15.05 16.62
N PRO A 73 1.05 -16.12 17.39
CA PRO A 73 1.50 -16.00 18.77
C PRO A 73 2.81 -15.21 18.93
N VAL A 74 3.64 -15.13 17.88
CA VAL A 74 4.86 -14.32 17.90
C VAL A 74 4.47 -12.85 17.83
N ALA A 75 3.67 -12.46 16.83
CA ALA A 75 3.17 -11.10 16.69
C ALA A 75 2.41 -10.64 17.94
N HIS A 76 1.54 -11.49 18.51
CA HIS A 76 0.86 -11.23 19.79
C HIS A 76 1.85 -10.85 20.90
N ARG A 77 2.90 -11.64 21.11
CA ARG A 77 3.91 -11.34 22.14
C ARG A 77 4.62 -10.02 21.89
N VAL A 78 4.95 -9.72 20.63
CA VAL A 78 5.64 -8.47 20.27
C VAL A 78 4.71 -7.27 20.51
N VAL A 79 3.46 -7.34 20.06
CA VAL A 79 2.45 -6.28 20.26
C VAL A 79 2.17 -6.06 21.74
N ALA A 80 1.79 -7.10 22.49
CA ALA A 80 1.49 -7.01 23.91
C ALA A 80 2.69 -6.52 24.76
N ARG A 81 3.92 -6.78 24.32
CA ARG A 81 5.13 -6.30 25.00
C ARG A 81 5.61 -4.94 24.54
N SER A 82 5.17 -4.43 23.40
CA SER A 82 5.68 -3.16 22.86
C SER A 82 4.69 -2.02 23.10
N VAL A 83 3.40 -2.24 22.85
CA VAL A 83 2.39 -1.18 22.95
C VAL A 83 2.19 -0.76 24.40
N ARG A 84 2.24 0.55 24.65
CA ARG A 84 2.07 1.20 25.96
C ARG A 84 1.06 2.32 25.91
N SER A 85 1.05 3.07 24.82
CA SER A 85 0.14 4.19 24.61
C SER A 85 -0.40 4.14 23.19
N VAL A 86 -1.72 4.29 23.06
CA VAL A 86 -2.39 4.53 21.79
C VAL A 86 -2.83 5.99 21.80
N VAL A 87 -2.37 6.75 20.81
CA VAL A 87 -2.79 8.15 20.60
C VAL A 87 -3.87 8.14 19.53
N PRO A 88 -5.15 8.39 19.89
CA PRO A 88 -6.23 8.39 18.93
C PRO A 88 -6.12 9.62 18.03
N VAL A 89 -6.29 9.41 16.72
CA VAL A 89 -6.40 10.50 15.74
C VAL A 89 -7.63 10.30 14.86
N GLU A 90 -8.10 11.37 14.24
CA GLU A 90 -9.19 11.27 13.28
C GLU A 90 -8.74 10.51 12.02
N GLY A 91 -9.59 9.59 11.57
CA GLY A 91 -9.42 8.89 10.31
C GLY A 91 -9.73 9.80 9.12
N VAL A 92 -9.29 9.41 7.92
CA VAL A 92 -9.58 10.16 6.68
C VAL A 92 -10.85 9.62 6.00
N GLY A 93 -11.42 8.53 6.52
CA GLY A 93 -12.63 7.86 6.06
C GLY A 93 -12.71 6.45 6.64
N ALA A 94 -13.87 5.80 6.53
CA ALA A 94 -14.13 4.46 7.09
C ALA A 94 -13.09 3.42 6.65
N LEU A 95 -12.77 3.41 5.36
CA LEU A 95 -11.82 2.45 4.80
C LEU A 95 -10.35 2.80 5.11
N ARG A 96 -10.05 4.05 5.50
CA ARG A 96 -8.66 4.53 5.56
C ARG A 96 -8.20 4.79 6.98
N VAL A 97 -7.49 3.80 7.53
CA VAL A 97 -6.76 3.94 8.78
C VAL A 97 -5.58 4.89 8.59
N VAL A 98 -5.48 5.87 9.48
CA VAL A 98 -4.29 6.69 9.65
C VAL A 98 -3.50 6.07 10.79
N SER A 99 -2.26 5.66 10.55
CA SER A 99 -1.36 5.21 11.62
C SER A 99 0.05 5.73 11.41
N ALA A 100 0.76 5.85 12.52
CA ALA A 100 2.18 6.14 12.53
C ALA A 100 2.81 5.82 13.89
N SER A 101 4.11 5.58 13.83
CA SER A 101 5.01 5.45 14.96
C SER A 101 6.19 6.38 14.75
N VAL A 102 6.77 6.88 15.86
CA VAL A 102 7.99 7.69 15.82
C VAL A 102 9.13 6.99 16.53
N PRO A 103 10.37 7.09 16.01
CA PRO A 103 11.55 6.46 16.60
C PRO A 103 11.72 6.72 18.11
N ASN A 104 11.55 7.98 18.53
CA ASN A 104 11.88 8.42 19.87
C ASN A 104 10.77 8.18 20.91
N ALA A 105 9.65 7.53 20.52
CA ALA A 105 8.54 7.22 21.41
C ALA A 105 8.17 5.73 21.33
N PHE A 106 9.14 4.86 21.67
CA PHE A 106 8.93 3.42 21.65
C PHE A 106 7.72 3.01 22.51
N GLY A 107 6.80 2.24 21.91
CA GLY A 107 5.56 1.79 22.52
C GLY A 107 4.39 2.76 22.41
N ALA A 108 4.58 3.95 21.86
CA ALA A 108 3.48 4.84 21.46
C ALA A 108 3.05 4.55 20.02
N VAL A 109 1.76 4.35 19.78
CA VAL A 109 1.19 4.17 18.45
C VAL A 109 0.14 5.24 18.22
N THR A 110 0.35 6.10 17.24
CA THR A 110 -0.65 7.07 16.81
C THR A 110 -1.52 6.44 15.75
N MET A 111 -2.83 6.32 15.98
CA MET A 111 -3.71 5.76 14.96
C MET A 111 -5.18 6.17 15.09
N SER A 112 -5.88 6.20 13.96
CA SER A 112 -7.33 6.26 13.93
C SER A 112 -7.90 4.88 14.24
N LEU A 113 -9.08 4.85 14.85
CA LEU A 113 -9.78 3.62 15.16
C LEU A 113 -10.25 2.94 13.86
N PRO A 114 -9.80 1.72 13.54
CA PRO A 114 -10.32 0.99 12.39
C PRO A 114 -11.75 0.49 12.63
N ASP A 115 -12.46 0.15 11.56
CA ASP A 115 -13.84 -0.35 11.64
C ASP A 115 -13.94 -1.74 12.29
N ASP A 116 -12.87 -2.55 12.19
CA ASP A 116 -12.86 -3.94 12.64
C ASP A 116 -11.53 -4.35 13.31
N ALA A 117 -11.58 -5.46 14.05
CA ALA A 117 -10.46 -5.97 14.84
C ALA A 117 -9.31 -6.56 14.00
N LEU A 118 -9.56 -7.05 12.78
CA LEU A 118 -8.50 -7.53 11.88
C LEU A 118 -7.65 -6.37 11.39
N SER A 119 -8.29 -5.28 10.98
CA SER A 119 -7.63 -4.03 10.59
C SER A 119 -6.83 -3.44 11.74
N LEU A 120 -7.38 -3.45 12.96
CA LEU A 120 -6.67 -3.01 14.17
C LEU A 120 -5.46 -3.89 14.48
N ALA A 121 -5.60 -5.21 14.49
CA ALA A 121 -4.51 -6.14 14.70
C ALA A 121 -3.38 -5.95 13.65
N ALA A 122 -3.72 -5.91 12.36
CA ALA A 122 -2.76 -5.67 11.28
C ALA A 122 -2.02 -4.33 11.44
N THR A 123 -2.73 -3.27 11.85
CA THR A 123 -2.15 -1.94 12.07
C THR A 123 -1.19 -1.94 13.27
N LEU A 124 -1.57 -2.56 14.39
CA LEU A 124 -0.69 -2.69 15.55
C LEU A 124 0.57 -3.48 15.22
N VAL A 125 0.43 -4.59 14.49
CA VAL A 125 1.58 -5.37 14.00
C VAL A 125 2.48 -4.50 13.13
N HIS A 126 1.92 -3.73 12.20
CA HIS A 126 2.68 -2.82 11.33
C HIS A 126 3.49 -1.81 12.14
N GLU A 127 2.85 -1.05 13.02
CA GLU A 127 3.49 0.05 13.74
C GLU A 127 4.53 -0.45 14.75
N VAL A 128 4.24 -1.55 15.46
CA VAL A 128 5.19 -2.15 16.40
C VAL A 128 6.45 -2.65 15.67
N GLN A 129 6.32 -3.14 14.44
CA GLN A 129 7.47 -3.61 13.67
C GLN A 129 8.34 -2.47 13.14
N HIS A 130 7.76 -1.29 12.89
CA HIS A 130 8.54 -0.07 12.67
C HIS A 130 9.33 0.34 13.91
N GLN A 131 8.72 0.27 15.10
CA GLN A 131 9.41 0.58 16.36
C GLN A 131 10.51 -0.43 16.68
N LEU A 132 10.25 -1.72 16.47
CA LEU A 132 11.23 -2.78 16.72
C LEU A 132 12.48 -2.60 15.86
N LEU A 133 12.32 -2.39 14.55
CA LEU A 133 13.47 -2.19 13.67
C LEU A 133 14.18 -0.86 13.94
N THR A 134 13.45 0.18 14.40
CA THR A 134 14.08 1.41 14.89
C THR A 134 14.99 1.09 16.08
N ALA A 135 14.47 0.43 17.11
CA ALA A 135 15.24 0.11 18.31
C ALA A 135 16.47 -0.76 17.99
N VAL A 136 16.35 -1.71 17.06
CA VAL A 136 17.51 -2.47 16.56
C VAL A 136 18.51 -1.55 15.85
N GLY A 137 18.03 -0.65 14.99
CA GLY A 137 18.86 0.31 14.25
C GLY A 137 19.59 1.32 15.12
N ASP A 138 19.07 1.61 16.32
CA ASP A 138 19.73 2.47 17.32
C ASP A 138 20.87 1.75 18.05
N LEU A 139 20.81 0.42 18.14
CA LEU A 139 21.85 -0.42 18.75
C LEU A 139 22.93 -0.82 17.74
N VAL A 140 22.54 -1.14 16.51
CA VAL A 140 23.43 -1.59 15.44
C VAL A 140 23.02 -0.90 14.13
N PRO A 141 23.91 -0.12 13.49
CA PRO A 141 23.59 0.52 12.22
C PRO A 141 23.19 -0.50 11.15
N LEU A 142 22.00 -0.34 10.59
CA LEU A 142 21.48 -1.20 9.51
C LEU A 142 21.82 -0.67 8.10
N LEU A 143 22.22 0.60 8.03
CA LEU A 143 22.46 1.33 6.79
C LEU A 143 23.81 2.01 6.87
N ALA A 144 24.59 1.91 5.80
CA ALA A 144 25.80 2.70 5.65
C ALA A 144 25.43 4.17 5.39
N PRO A 145 26.28 5.13 5.78
CA PRO A 145 26.11 6.53 5.41
C PRO A 145 25.98 6.66 3.88
N THR A 146 25.00 7.44 3.41
CA THR A 146 24.85 7.69 1.96
C THR A 146 25.82 8.80 1.54
N GLU A 147 26.78 8.45 0.69
CA GLU A 147 27.67 9.43 0.05
C GLU A 147 27.10 9.92 -1.30
N GLN A 148 26.06 9.27 -1.80
CA GLN A 148 25.41 9.61 -3.07
C GLN A 148 24.41 10.76 -2.89
N SER A 149 24.55 11.78 -3.72
CA SER A 149 23.62 12.91 -3.80
C SER A 149 23.14 13.12 -5.25
N PRO A 150 21.81 13.07 -5.52
CA PRO A 150 20.74 12.75 -4.58
C PRO A 150 20.74 11.27 -4.15
N GLU A 151 20.19 10.98 -2.96
CA GLU A 151 20.04 9.61 -2.45
C GLU A 151 19.19 8.75 -3.42
N PRO A 152 19.60 7.50 -3.71
CA PRO A 152 18.81 6.56 -4.52
C PRO A 152 17.37 6.39 -4.01
N ARG A 153 16.44 6.31 -4.97
CA ARG A 153 15.02 6.13 -4.70
C ARG A 153 14.54 4.79 -5.24
N TYR A 154 13.68 4.14 -4.48
CA TYR A 154 13.19 2.80 -4.75
C TYR A 154 11.66 2.76 -4.81
N PHE A 155 11.15 1.78 -5.56
CA PHE A 155 9.73 1.45 -5.53
C PHE A 155 9.38 0.78 -4.20
N ALA A 156 8.50 1.42 -3.43
CA ALA A 156 7.91 0.85 -2.23
C ALA A 156 6.46 0.47 -2.52
N PRO A 157 6.14 -0.83 -2.66
CA PRO A 157 4.85 -1.31 -3.19
C PRO A 157 3.68 -1.17 -2.20
N TRP A 158 3.70 -0.20 -1.31
CA TRP A 158 2.62 0.17 -0.39
C TRP A 158 2.34 1.68 -0.40
N ARG A 159 3.08 2.44 -1.20
CA ARG A 159 2.99 3.91 -1.29
C ARG A 159 3.10 4.37 -2.74
N SER A 160 2.56 5.55 -3.00
CA SER A 160 2.70 6.19 -4.31
C SER A 160 4.02 6.92 -4.48
N ASP A 161 4.71 7.36 -3.42
CA ASP A 161 6.01 8.03 -3.51
C ASP A 161 7.21 7.06 -3.56
N ALA A 162 8.25 7.42 -4.30
CA ALA A 162 9.52 6.68 -4.29
C ALA A 162 10.28 6.92 -2.97
N ARG A 163 10.80 5.84 -2.37
CA ARG A 163 11.33 5.85 -1.00
C ARG A 163 12.86 5.77 -0.97
N PRO A 164 13.51 6.42 0.02
CA PRO A 164 14.92 6.17 0.28
C PRO A 164 15.13 4.74 0.80
N LEU A 165 16.37 4.26 0.82
CA LEU A 165 16.70 2.87 1.21
C LEU A 165 16.17 2.55 2.62
N ARG A 166 16.35 3.46 3.58
CA ARG A 166 15.81 3.33 4.93
C ARG A 166 14.30 3.10 4.91
N GLY A 167 13.59 3.92 4.14
CA GLY A 167 12.14 3.85 4.05
C GLY A 167 11.64 2.54 3.45
N LEU A 168 12.39 1.95 2.52
CA LEU A 168 12.07 0.66 1.92
C LEU A 168 12.33 -0.50 2.91
N LEU A 169 13.50 -0.52 3.56
CA LEU A 169 13.87 -1.55 4.54
C LEU A 169 12.85 -1.62 5.69
N PHE A 170 12.53 -0.47 6.27
CA PHE A 170 11.59 -0.38 7.39
C PHE A 170 10.18 -0.83 6.99
N GLY A 171 9.75 -0.45 5.78
CA GLY A 171 8.45 -0.90 5.27
C GLY A 171 8.44 -2.41 4.99
N ALA A 172 9.49 -2.96 4.38
CA ALA A 172 9.57 -4.40 4.10
C ALA A 172 9.50 -5.24 5.39
N HIS A 173 10.18 -4.79 6.45
CA HIS A 173 10.10 -5.43 7.76
C HIS A 173 8.67 -5.40 8.34
N ALA A 174 8.01 -4.25 8.33
CA ALA A 174 6.64 -4.13 8.83
C ALA A 174 5.64 -4.94 8.01
N PHE A 175 5.69 -4.85 6.67
CA PHE A 175 4.77 -5.58 5.80
C PHE A 175 5.01 -7.09 5.77
N ALA A 176 6.23 -7.57 6.05
CA ALA A 176 6.47 -9.00 6.22
C ALA A 176 5.69 -9.57 7.42
N ALA A 177 5.64 -8.84 8.53
CA ALA A 177 4.84 -9.23 9.69
C ALA A 177 3.33 -9.12 9.42
N VAL A 178 2.90 -8.09 8.68
CA VAL A 178 1.49 -7.97 8.25
C VAL A 178 1.10 -9.14 7.34
N ALA A 179 1.96 -9.53 6.39
CA ALA A 179 1.74 -10.70 5.56
C ALA A 179 1.66 -12.00 6.39
N SER A 180 2.53 -12.16 7.40
CA SER A 180 2.48 -13.28 8.36
C SER A 180 1.13 -13.36 9.08
N PHE A 181 0.67 -12.23 9.61
CA PHE A 181 -0.60 -12.14 10.31
C PHE A 181 -1.77 -12.55 9.42
N TRP A 182 -1.86 -11.99 8.20
CA TRP A 182 -2.92 -12.34 7.26
C TRP A 182 -2.85 -13.81 6.85
N ARG A 183 -1.65 -14.34 6.64
CA ARG A 183 -1.42 -15.78 6.39
C ARG A 183 -2.02 -16.65 7.49
N GLY A 184 -1.81 -16.28 8.76
CA GLY A 184 -2.40 -16.97 9.92
C GLY A 184 -3.93 -16.89 9.97
N CYS A 185 -4.50 -15.77 9.51
CA CYS A 185 -5.95 -15.55 9.46
C CYS A 185 -6.68 -16.31 8.34
N ARG A 186 -5.98 -16.79 7.30
CA ARG A 186 -6.59 -17.42 6.10
C ARG A 186 -7.57 -18.54 6.45
N ARG A 187 -7.24 -19.38 7.44
CA ARG A 187 -8.08 -20.51 7.85
C ARG A 187 -9.42 -20.11 8.47
N SER A 188 -9.49 -18.94 9.12
CA SER A 188 -10.67 -18.54 9.90
C SER A 188 -11.41 -17.32 9.35
N LYS A 189 -10.79 -16.55 8.44
CA LYS A 189 -11.32 -15.28 7.93
C LYS A 189 -11.57 -15.27 6.41
N GLY A 190 -11.38 -16.40 5.75
CA GLY A 190 -11.78 -16.62 4.36
C GLY A 190 -11.15 -15.64 3.36
N GLU A 191 -11.95 -15.24 2.37
CA GLU A 191 -11.50 -14.49 1.18
C GLU A 191 -10.78 -13.18 1.49
N ARG A 192 -11.19 -12.44 2.55
CA ARG A 192 -10.50 -11.20 2.95
C ARG A 192 -9.04 -11.48 3.34
N ALA A 193 -8.80 -12.51 4.13
CA ALA A 193 -7.45 -12.84 4.57
C ALA A 193 -6.60 -13.39 3.42
N ASP A 194 -7.21 -14.13 2.50
CA ASP A 194 -6.58 -14.59 1.26
C ASP A 194 -6.13 -13.40 0.39
N PHE A 195 -7.00 -12.42 0.17
CA PHE A 195 -6.69 -11.21 -0.60
C PHE A 195 -5.57 -10.39 0.03
N GLU A 196 -5.69 -10.03 1.31
CA GLU A 196 -4.67 -9.21 1.98
C GLU A 196 -3.33 -9.94 2.08
N PHE A 197 -3.34 -11.27 2.31
CA PHE A 197 -2.13 -12.07 2.25
C PHE A 197 -1.48 -12.04 0.86
N ALA A 198 -2.26 -12.24 -0.21
CA ALA A 198 -1.74 -12.22 -1.57
C ALA A 198 -1.11 -10.86 -1.94
N VAL A 199 -1.81 -9.76 -1.60
CA VAL A 199 -1.30 -8.39 -1.80
C VAL A 199 -0.01 -8.19 -1.01
N HIS A 200 -0.02 -8.37 0.31
CA HIS A 200 1.15 -8.09 1.13
C HIS A 200 2.34 -9.01 0.84
N ARG A 201 2.10 -10.28 0.47
CA ARG A 201 3.14 -11.19 0.00
C ARG A 201 3.83 -10.66 -1.26
N TRP A 202 3.06 -10.19 -2.24
CA TRP A 202 3.61 -9.59 -3.45
C TRP A 202 4.42 -8.32 -3.13
N GLN A 203 3.89 -7.46 -2.24
CA GLN A 203 4.56 -6.24 -1.81
C GLN A 203 5.92 -6.52 -1.17
N VAL A 204 5.95 -7.46 -0.22
CA VAL A 204 7.19 -7.86 0.47
C VAL A 204 8.20 -8.43 -0.52
N ARG A 205 7.78 -9.35 -1.40
CA ARG A 205 8.67 -9.92 -2.43
C ARG A 205 9.25 -8.86 -3.35
N THR A 206 8.42 -7.92 -3.80
CA THR A 206 8.83 -6.82 -4.69
C THR A 206 9.84 -5.89 -4.01
N ALA A 207 9.60 -5.52 -2.75
CA ALA A 207 10.53 -4.70 -1.98
C ALA A 207 11.85 -5.41 -1.71
N LEU A 208 11.81 -6.70 -1.36
CA LEU A 208 13.01 -7.50 -1.09
C LEU A 208 13.87 -7.69 -2.35
N ALA A 209 13.26 -7.82 -3.54
CA ALA A 209 14.00 -7.87 -4.79
C ALA A 209 14.85 -6.59 -5.00
N ALA A 210 14.34 -5.41 -4.62
CA ALA A 210 15.10 -4.18 -4.65
C ALA A 210 16.16 -4.12 -3.54
N LEU A 211 15.81 -4.51 -2.30
CA LEU A 211 16.72 -4.48 -1.15
C LEU A 211 17.93 -5.43 -1.32
N CYS A 212 17.73 -6.63 -1.85
CA CYS A 212 18.82 -7.58 -2.10
C CYS A 212 19.87 -7.07 -3.10
N ASN A 213 19.49 -6.12 -3.96
CA ASN A 213 20.38 -5.50 -4.95
C ASN A 213 20.82 -4.08 -4.55
N ALA A 214 20.40 -3.60 -3.38
CA ALA A 214 20.69 -2.25 -2.94
C ALA A 214 22.13 -2.16 -2.41
N SER A 215 22.84 -1.09 -2.80
CA SER A 215 24.02 -0.65 -2.08
C SER A 215 23.61 0.19 -0.86
N GLY A 216 24.40 0.17 0.20
CA GLY A 216 24.14 0.97 1.40
C GLY A 216 23.52 0.22 2.58
N LEU A 217 23.37 -1.11 2.50
CA LEU A 217 23.13 -1.95 3.69
C LEU A 217 24.46 -2.24 4.39
N THR A 218 24.47 -2.20 5.72
CA THR A 218 25.58 -2.79 6.51
C THR A 218 25.46 -4.32 6.52
N GLU A 219 26.43 -5.02 7.11
CA GLU A 219 26.31 -6.46 7.36
C GLU A 219 25.04 -6.80 8.16
N ALA A 220 24.76 -6.05 9.23
CA ALA A 220 23.54 -6.23 10.03
C ALA A 220 22.26 -5.96 9.21
N GLY A 221 22.25 -4.93 8.36
CA GLY A 221 21.15 -4.68 7.42
C GLY A 221 20.96 -5.82 6.43
N GLY A 222 22.06 -6.38 5.91
CA GLY A 222 22.07 -7.53 5.03
C GLY A 222 21.45 -8.78 5.68
N ILE A 223 21.79 -9.06 6.95
CA ILE A 223 21.21 -10.17 7.71
C ILE A 223 19.69 -10.02 7.85
N VAL A 224 19.20 -8.80 8.14
CA VAL A 224 17.75 -8.53 8.22
C VAL A 224 17.07 -8.81 6.88
N VAL A 225 17.63 -8.29 5.77
CA VAL A 225 17.06 -8.49 4.43
C VAL A 225 17.07 -9.95 4.03
N GLN A 226 18.17 -10.67 4.29
CA GLN A 226 18.27 -12.10 4.01
C GLN A 226 17.23 -12.91 4.79
N SER A 227 17.08 -12.63 6.08
CA SER A 227 16.10 -13.32 6.94
C SER A 227 14.67 -13.10 6.45
N LEU A 228 14.33 -11.87 6.02
CA LEU A 228 13.04 -11.55 5.42
C LEU A 228 12.85 -12.25 4.06
N ALA A 229 13.89 -12.36 3.25
CA ALA A 229 13.85 -13.06 1.97
C ALA A 229 13.63 -14.58 2.13
N GLU A 230 14.28 -15.19 3.12
CA GLU A 230 14.07 -16.60 3.46
C GLU A 230 12.63 -16.84 3.95
N LEU A 231 12.11 -15.98 4.83
CA LEU A 231 10.72 -16.00 5.29
C LEU A 231 9.74 -15.89 4.12
N ALA A 232 9.91 -14.88 3.26
CA ALA A 232 9.03 -14.63 2.12
C ALA A 232 9.08 -15.76 1.08
N ARG A 233 10.25 -16.39 0.88
CA ARG A 233 10.40 -17.55 -0.01
C ARG A 233 9.54 -18.73 0.47
N GLY A 234 9.47 -18.96 1.78
CA GLY A 234 8.65 -20.01 2.39
C GLY A 234 7.15 -19.90 2.06
N TRP A 235 6.66 -18.70 1.80
CA TRP A 235 5.24 -18.45 1.50
C TRP A 235 4.94 -18.20 0.02
N SER A 236 5.97 -18.09 -0.81
CA SER A 236 5.84 -17.68 -2.22
C SER A 236 5.06 -18.69 -3.06
N ALA A 237 5.09 -19.97 -2.68
CA ALA A 237 4.41 -21.06 -3.39
C ALA A 237 2.99 -21.35 -2.88
N GLU A 238 2.52 -20.66 -1.84
CA GLU A 238 1.20 -20.94 -1.28
C GLU A 238 0.10 -20.45 -2.23
N PRO A 239 -0.80 -21.32 -2.71
CA PRO A 239 -1.87 -20.88 -3.60
C PRO A 239 -2.84 -19.96 -2.85
N VAL A 240 -3.37 -18.97 -3.58
CA VAL A 240 -4.50 -18.14 -3.19
C VAL A 240 -5.44 -18.17 -4.37
N ASP A 241 -6.44 -19.03 -4.28
CA ASP A 241 -7.31 -19.37 -5.40
C ASP A 241 -8.57 -18.49 -5.42
N GLY A 242 -9.29 -18.53 -6.54
CA GLY A 242 -10.55 -17.84 -6.72
C GLY A 242 -10.42 -16.31 -6.77
N GLN A 243 -11.54 -15.65 -6.52
CA GLN A 243 -11.69 -14.21 -6.76
C GLN A 243 -10.73 -13.35 -5.93
N ALA A 244 -10.42 -13.77 -4.69
CA ALA A 244 -9.47 -13.07 -3.83
C ALA A 244 -8.06 -13.03 -4.45
N GLY A 245 -7.61 -14.13 -5.05
CA GLY A 245 -6.31 -14.22 -5.73
C GLY A 245 -6.28 -13.36 -7.01
N GLU A 246 -7.32 -13.47 -7.84
CA GLU A 246 -7.46 -12.71 -9.08
C GLU A 246 -7.48 -11.19 -8.83
N LEU A 247 -8.27 -10.74 -7.84
CA LEU A 247 -8.34 -9.33 -7.46
C LEU A 247 -7.03 -8.83 -6.85
N ALA A 248 -6.35 -9.66 -6.05
CA ALA A 248 -5.05 -9.30 -5.50
C ALA A 248 -4.01 -9.12 -6.61
N GLU A 249 -3.97 -10.02 -7.61
CA GLU A 249 -3.09 -9.88 -8.76
C GLU A 249 -3.38 -8.61 -9.56
N LEU A 250 -4.66 -8.34 -9.84
CA LEU A 250 -5.11 -7.13 -10.51
C LEU A 250 -4.62 -5.87 -9.78
N CYS A 251 -4.80 -5.82 -8.45
CA CYS A 251 -4.37 -4.68 -7.63
C CYS A 251 -2.83 -4.52 -7.60
N CYS A 252 -2.09 -5.62 -7.51
CA CYS A 252 -0.63 -5.59 -7.53
C CYS A 252 -0.09 -5.08 -8.88
N ARG A 253 -0.70 -5.51 -9.99
CA ARG A 253 -0.39 -5.03 -11.34
C ARG A 253 -0.72 -3.55 -11.50
N ASP A 254 -1.88 -3.12 -11.03
CA ASP A 254 -2.31 -1.72 -11.04
C ASP A 254 -1.35 -0.81 -10.28
N GLN A 255 -0.94 -1.23 -9.07
CA GLN A 255 -0.03 -0.48 -8.22
C GLN A 255 1.36 -0.34 -8.87
N SER A 256 1.89 -1.42 -9.45
CA SER A 256 3.15 -1.37 -10.20
C SER A 256 3.04 -0.44 -11.40
N ALA A 257 2.00 -0.58 -12.23
CA ALA A 257 1.80 0.23 -13.43
C ALA A 257 1.69 1.72 -13.10
N SER A 258 0.87 2.05 -12.11
CA SER A 258 0.67 3.42 -11.65
C SER A 258 1.95 4.04 -11.12
N TRP A 259 2.73 3.28 -10.33
CA TRP A 259 4.03 3.77 -9.84
C TRP A 259 5.02 3.98 -10.98
N ARG A 260 5.12 3.05 -11.93
CA ARG A 260 6.01 3.19 -13.08
C ARG A 260 5.69 4.42 -13.89
N ALA A 261 4.42 4.62 -14.22
CA ALA A 261 3.98 5.78 -14.99
C ALA A 261 4.23 7.10 -14.23
N ALA A 262 4.13 7.07 -12.90
CA ALA A 262 4.35 8.22 -12.05
C ALA A 262 5.83 8.53 -11.73
N HIS A 263 6.77 7.60 -11.91
CA HIS A 263 8.17 7.77 -11.46
C HIS A 263 9.23 7.46 -12.49
N LEU A 264 8.89 6.78 -13.58
CA LEU A 264 9.81 6.44 -14.63
C LEU A 264 9.61 7.34 -15.85
N VAL A 265 10.71 7.62 -16.55
CA VAL A 265 10.71 8.37 -17.81
C VAL A 265 11.54 7.63 -18.86
N VAL A 266 11.11 7.74 -20.11
CA VAL A 266 11.89 7.30 -21.27
C VAL A 266 12.62 8.51 -21.84
N ASP A 267 13.84 8.29 -22.33
CA ASP A 267 14.63 9.35 -22.94
C ASP A 267 13.90 9.98 -24.15
N GLY A 268 13.91 11.31 -24.23
CA GLY A 268 13.14 12.05 -25.24
C GLY A 268 13.55 11.70 -26.67
N GLY A 269 14.84 11.58 -26.94
CA GLY A 269 15.34 11.19 -28.27
C GLY A 269 14.90 9.78 -28.64
N ARG A 270 14.94 8.85 -27.67
CA ARG A 270 14.45 7.47 -27.88
C ARG A 270 12.94 7.40 -28.13
N ALA A 271 12.16 8.23 -27.44
CA ALA A 271 10.72 8.32 -27.67
C ALA A 271 10.42 8.92 -29.06
N ASP A 272 11.20 9.92 -29.48
CA ASP A 272 11.08 10.51 -30.81
C ASP A 272 11.48 9.53 -31.93
N ASP A 273 12.49 8.69 -31.71
CA ASP A 273 12.86 7.60 -32.64
C ASP A 273 11.72 6.59 -32.81
N LEU A 274 11.06 6.21 -31.71
CA LEU A 274 9.87 5.34 -31.77
C LEU A 274 8.73 6.00 -32.55
N ALA A 275 8.46 7.28 -32.29
CA ALA A 275 7.44 8.02 -33.01
C ALA A 275 7.73 8.10 -34.51
N GLN A 276 8.98 8.31 -34.92
CA GLN A 276 9.38 8.28 -36.32
C GLN A 276 9.15 6.92 -36.97
N ARG A 277 9.50 5.82 -36.28
CA ARG A 277 9.26 4.46 -36.78
C ARG A 277 7.78 4.18 -36.96
N TRP A 278 6.96 4.55 -35.97
CA TRP A 278 5.50 4.45 -36.06
C TRP A 278 4.96 5.18 -37.28
N LEU A 279 5.31 6.46 -37.45
CA LEU A 279 4.85 7.28 -38.58
C LEU A 279 5.32 6.76 -39.94
N ALA A 280 6.47 6.10 -39.98
CA ALA A 280 7.00 5.45 -41.18
C ALA A 280 6.40 4.07 -41.45
N GLY A 281 5.41 3.61 -40.66
CA GLY A 281 4.81 2.28 -40.80
C GLY A 281 5.78 1.12 -40.53
N ARG A 282 6.87 1.37 -39.80
CA ARG A 282 7.90 0.36 -39.50
C ARG A 282 7.54 -0.41 -38.21
N PRO A 283 7.97 -1.68 -38.08
CA PRO A 283 7.78 -2.41 -36.84
C PRO A 283 8.55 -1.78 -35.67
N ALA A 284 8.03 -1.98 -34.47
CA ALA A 284 8.70 -1.62 -33.23
C ALA A 284 10.09 -2.30 -33.14
N PRO A 285 11.08 -1.66 -32.50
CA PRO A 285 12.37 -2.29 -32.29
C PRO A 285 12.23 -3.52 -31.39
N SER A 286 13.05 -4.55 -31.62
CA SER A 286 13.09 -5.76 -30.76
C SER A 286 13.49 -5.43 -29.32
N ASN A 287 14.40 -4.47 -29.15
CA ASN A 287 14.79 -3.96 -27.84
C ASN A 287 14.12 -2.61 -27.59
N LEU A 288 13.10 -2.62 -26.74
CA LEU A 288 12.41 -1.40 -26.32
C LEU A 288 13.36 -0.52 -25.48
N PRO A 289 13.34 0.82 -25.66
CA PRO A 289 14.20 1.73 -24.91
C PRO A 289 14.05 1.54 -23.40
N PRO A 290 15.12 1.63 -22.58
CA PRO A 290 15.01 1.53 -21.13
C PRO A 290 14.31 2.76 -20.53
N SER A 291 13.73 2.57 -19.34
CA SER A 291 13.22 3.68 -18.52
C SER A 291 14.22 4.02 -17.42
N ARG A 292 14.28 5.29 -17.01
CA ARG A 292 15.07 5.74 -15.86
C ARG A 292 14.19 6.40 -14.81
N MET A 293 14.65 6.40 -13.56
CA MET A 293 14.00 7.14 -12.48
C MET A 293 13.97 8.63 -12.83
N ALA A 294 12.82 9.25 -12.67
CA ALA A 294 12.67 10.69 -12.83
C ALA A 294 13.13 11.44 -11.57
N ALA A 295 13.24 12.76 -11.68
CA ALA A 295 13.38 13.60 -10.49
C ALA A 295 12.20 13.37 -9.52
N PRO A 296 12.43 13.40 -8.20
CA PRO A 296 11.38 13.17 -7.21
C PRO A 296 10.19 14.11 -7.45
N ARG A 297 9.00 13.51 -7.56
CA ARG A 297 7.74 14.24 -7.73
C ARG A 297 6.69 13.67 -6.79
N THR A 298 5.78 14.52 -6.32
CA THR A 298 4.57 14.07 -5.61
C THR A 298 3.63 13.43 -6.63
N ALA A 299 3.43 12.11 -6.49
CA ALA A 299 2.49 11.38 -7.32
C ALA A 299 1.14 11.25 -6.60
N PRO A 300 0.01 11.48 -7.29
CA PRO A 300 -1.31 11.18 -6.73
C PRO A 300 -1.39 9.71 -6.33
N ARG A 301 -2.22 9.41 -5.34
CA ARG A 301 -2.47 8.02 -4.94
C ARG A 301 -3.27 7.32 -6.03
N ALA A 302 -2.85 6.10 -6.35
CA ALA A 302 -3.51 5.20 -7.28
C ALA A 302 -3.86 3.91 -6.53
N ASP A 303 -4.78 4.01 -5.57
CA ASP A 303 -5.25 2.90 -4.74
C ASP A 303 -6.77 2.67 -4.87
N ALA A 304 -7.45 3.38 -5.78
CA ALA A 304 -8.89 3.31 -5.97
C ALA A 304 -9.40 1.89 -6.22
N ARG A 305 -8.76 1.16 -7.16
CA ARG A 305 -9.11 -0.24 -7.46
C ARG A 305 -8.86 -1.19 -6.30
N THR A 306 -7.78 -0.97 -5.54
CA THR A 306 -7.51 -1.75 -4.32
C THR A 306 -8.58 -1.53 -3.25
N TRP A 307 -9.06 -0.29 -3.08
CA TRP A 307 -10.16 -0.01 -2.15
C TRP A 307 -11.48 -0.60 -2.62
N LEU A 308 -11.80 -0.50 -3.91
CA LEU A 308 -12.96 -1.15 -4.50
C LEU A 308 -12.90 -2.67 -4.35
N ALA A 309 -11.73 -3.30 -4.55
CA ALA A 309 -11.53 -4.74 -4.36
C ALA A 309 -11.71 -5.16 -2.90
N ARG A 310 -11.15 -4.40 -1.94
CA ARG A 310 -11.40 -4.61 -0.52
C ARG A 310 -12.88 -4.55 -0.20
N LEU A 311 -13.55 -3.50 -0.66
CA LEU A 311 -14.98 -3.31 -0.44
C LEU A 311 -15.80 -4.44 -1.07
N TRP A 312 -15.48 -4.87 -2.28
CA TRP A 312 -16.12 -6.02 -2.93
C TRP A 312 -16.01 -7.30 -2.07
N ILE A 313 -14.83 -7.56 -1.52
CA ILE A 313 -14.57 -8.76 -0.72
C ILE A 313 -15.21 -8.68 0.67
N THR A 314 -15.29 -7.49 1.27
CA THR A 314 -15.79 -7.34 2.64
C THR A 314 -17.27 -6.99 2.75
N ASP A 315 -17.81 -6.23 1.80
CA ASP A 315 -19.20 -5.76 1.79
C ASP A 315 -19.68 -5.43 0.37
N GLN A 316 -20.22 -6.44 -0.31
CA GLN A 316 -20.79 -6.28 -1.66
C GLN A 316 -22.01 -5.36 -1.71
N HIS A 317 -22.72 -5.15 -0.60
CA HIS A 317 -23.85 -4.23 -0.58
C HIS A 317 -23.36 -2.79 -0.63
N ALA A 318 -22.40 -2.45 0.23
CA ALA A 318 -21.73 -1.16 0.20
C ALA A 318 -21.04 -0.94 -1.16
N PHE A 319 -20.40 -1.96 -1.73
CA PHE A 319 -19.83 -1.88 -3.08
C PHE A 319 -20.87 -1.51 -4.15
N LYS A 320 -22.07 -2.09 -4.13
CA LYS A 320 -23.13 -1.78 -5.10
C LYS A 320 -23.66 -0.35 -4.94
N GLN A 321 -23.81 0.13 -3.71
CA GLN A 321 -24.18 1.53 -3.45
C GLN A 321 -23.13 2.48 -4.02
N VAL A 322 -21.87 2.18 -3.73
CA VAL A 322 -20.71 2.89 -4.26
C VAL A 322 -20.69 2.92 -5.79
N TRP A 323 -20.95 1.80 -6.44
CA TRP A 323 -20.98 1.73 -7.89
C TRP A 323 -22.12 2.59 -8.45
N ALA A 324 -23.33 2.50 -7.90
CA ALA A 324 -24.46 3.32 -8.35
C ALA A 324 -24.18 4.83 -8.24
N GLU A 325 -23.53 5.27 -7.16
CA GLU A 325 -23.13 6.69 -7.00
C GLU A 325 -22.06 7.12 -8.02
N LEU A 326 -21.08 6.26 -8.30
CA LEU A 326 -20.07 6.51 -9.33
C LEU A 326 -20.68 6.62 -10.74
N ASP A 327 -21.67 5.78 -11.05
CA ASP A 327 -22.39 5.79 -12.33
C ASP A 327 -23.25 7.06 -12.50
N ALA A 328 -23.83 7.55 -11.40
CA ALA A 328 -24.55 8.81 -11.36
C ALA A 328 -23.64 10.06 -11.44
N GLY A 329 -22.32 9.90 -11.48
CA GLY A 329 -21.35 11.00 -11.46
C GLY A 329 -21.24 11.70 -10.10
N GLY A 330 -21.74 11.06 -9.03
CA GLY A 330 -21.70 11.55 -7.66
C GLY A 330 -20.34 11.40 -6.99
N VAL A 331 -20.19 12.01 -5.81
CA VAL A 331 -19.04 11.75 -4.93
C VAL A 331 -19.30 10.45 -4.19
N HIS A 332 -18.34 9.53 -4.28
CA HIS A 332 -18.42 8.26 -3.58
C HIS A 332 -18.54 8.43 -2.05
N PRO A 333 -19.50 7.78 -1.36
CA PRO A 333 -19.82 8.01 0.05
C PRO A 333 -18.69 7.68 1.04
N LEU A 334 -17.86 6.67 0.76
CA LEU A 334 -16.67 6.34 1.57
C LEU A 334 -15.39 7.13 1.19
N GLY A 335 -15.49 8.13 0.31
CA GLY A 335 -14.37 9.01 -0.04
C GLY A 335 -13.23 8.34 -0.80
N ILE A 336 -13.49 7.29 -1.59
CA ILE A 336 -12.46 6.64 -2.42
C ILE A 336 -12.09 7.59 -3.58
N VAL A 337 -10.95 8.27 -3.44
CA VAL A 337 -10.49 9.27 -4.41
C VAL A 337 -10.07 8.60 -5.72
N GLY A 338 -10.58 9.11 -6.84
CA GLY A 338 -10.18 8.69 -8.19
C GLY A 338 -10.80 7.38 -8.67
N ALA A 339 -11.73 6.79 -7.92
CA ALA A 339 -12.53 5.65 -8.38
C ALA A 339 -13.52 6.09 -9.47
N THR A 340 -13.72 5.23 -10.47
CA THR A 340 -14.71 5.43 -11.54
C THR A 340 -15.66 4.23 -11.65
N ALA A 341 -16.81 4.42 -12.29
CA ALA A 341 -17.75 3.32 -12.57
C ALA A 341 -17.09 2.20 -13.42
N ALA A 342 -16.16 2.56 -14.31
CA ALA A 342 -15.36 1.60 -15.08
C ALA A 342 -14.45 0.75 -14.16
N ASP A 343 -13.87 1.34 -13.12
CA ASP A 343 -13.10 0.60 -12.12
C ASP A 343 -13.98 -0.35 -11.31
N ALA A 344 -15.18 0.08 -10.94
CA ALA A 344 -16.15 -0.80 -10.25
C ALA A 344 -16.57 -1.97 -11.15
N ALA A 345 -16.87 -1.72 -12.42
CA ALA A 345 -17.17 -2.77 -13.40
C ALA A 345 -16.01 -3.78 -13.53
N LEU A 346 -14.77 -3.29 -13.60
CA LEU A 346 -13.57 -4.13 -13.65
C LEU A 346 -13.42 -5.01 -12.40
N ILE A 347 -13.59 -4.44 -11.20
CA ILE A 347 -13.53 -5.19 -9.93
C ILE A 347 -14.66 -6.23 -9.84
N ALA A 348 -15.84 -5.91 -10.36
CA ALA A 348 -16.97 -6.84 -10.38
C ALA A 348 -16.85 -7.94 -11.46
N GLY A 349 -15.78 -7.92 -12.28
CA GLY A 349 -15.54 -8.90 -13.33
C GLY A 349 -16.19 -8.60 -14.69
N ASP A 350 -16.86 -7.44 -14.84
CA ASP A 350 -17.37 -6.98 -16.13
C ASP A 350 -16.27 -6.28 -16.94
N THR A 351 -15.33 -7.08 -17.47
CA THR A 351 -14.21 -6.56 -18.25
C THR A 351 -14.65 -5.89 -19.55
N ARG A 352 -15.76 -6.35 -20.14
CA ARG A 352 -16.29 -5.79 -21.39
C ARG A 352 -16.89 -4.40 -21.14
N GLY A 353 -17.75 -4.26 -20.13
CA GLY A 353 -18.31 -2.97 -19.74
C GLY A 353 -17.21 -1.99 -19.34
N ALA A 354 -16.25 -2.43 -18.52
CA ALA A 354 -15.11 -1.61 -18.13
C ALA A 354 -14.31 -1.09 -19.33
N LEU A 355 -14.00 -1.94 -20.32
CA LEU A 355 -13.28 -1.54 -21.53
C LEU A 355 -14.04 -0.50 -22.36
N VAL A 356 -15.36 -0.67 -22.53
CA VAL A 356 -16.20 0.32 -23.23
C VAL A 356 -16.12 1.66 -22.49
N SER A 357 -16.36 1.67 -21.19
CA SER A 357 -16.33 2.90 -20.38
C SER A 357 -14.95 3.57 -20.37
N TYR A 358 -13.85 2.82 -20.30
CA TYR A 358 -12.51 3.41 -20.38
C TYR A 358 -12.23 4.06 -21.74
N ARG A 359 -12.76 3.51 -22.84
CA ARG A 359 -12.57 4.04 -24.21
C ARG A 359 -13.40 5.28 -24.49
N GLU A 360 -14.60 5.33 -23.95
CA GLU A 360 -15.53 6.47 -24.11
C GLU A 360 -15.22 7.62 -23.13
N GLY A 361 -14.58 7.31 -22.01
CA GLY A 361 -14.19 8.28 -20.99
C GLY A 361 -13.08 9.24 -21.42
N ALA A 362 -12.87 10.28 -20.60
CA ALA A 362 -11.78 11.22 -20.81
C ALA A 362 -10.41 10.51 -20.78
N PRO A 363 -9.47 10.83 -21.69
CA PRO A 363 -8.14 10.23 -21.69
C PRO A 363 -7.42 10.46 -20.37
N ALA A 364 -7.22 9.39 -19.61
CA ALA A 364 -6.51 9.40 -18.35
C ALA A 364 -5.56 8.21 -18.27
N LEU A 365 -4.39 8.41 -17.65
CA LEU A 365 -3.41 7.35 -17.46
C LEU A 365 -3.97 6.18 -16.63
N THR A 366 -4.80 6.47 -15.63
CA THR A 366 -5.51 5.45 -14.85
C THR A 366 -6.48 4.64 -15.72
N ALA A 367 -7.15 5.27 -16.68
CA ALA A 367 -8.01 4.58 -17.65
C ALA A 367 -7.19 3.70 -18.61
N TRP A 368 -6.02 4.15 -19.06
CA TRP A 368 -5.12 3.35 -19.90
C TRP A 368 -4.62 2.10 -19.17
N ILE A 369 -4.20 2.26 -17.91
CA ILE A 369 -3.84 1.11 -17.06
C ILE A 369 -5.05 0.19 -16.88
N GLY A 370 -6.25 0.73 -16.67
CA GLY A 370 -7.51 -0.03 -16.61
C GLY A 370 -7.77 -0.84 -17.88
N MET A 371 -7.57 -0.26 -19.07
CA MET A 371 -7.64 -0.98 -20.35
C MET A 371 -6.62 -2.12 -20.40
N GLY A 372 -5.40 -1.91 -19.92
CA GLY A 372 -4.36 -2.94 -19.86
C GLY A 372 -4.68 -4.08 -18.88
N LEU A 373 -5.31 -3.76 -17.75
CA LEU A 373 -5.76 -4.76 -16.78
C LEU A 373 -6.92 -5.60 -17.32
N ALA A 374 -7.82 -4.99 -18.11
CA ALA A 374 -8.99 -5.65 -18.70
C ALA A 374 -8.72 -6.33 -20.05
N GLY A 375 -7.77 -5.82 -20.85
CA GLY A 375 -7.58 -6.13 -22.28
C GLY A 375 -6.63 -7.28 -22.61
N GLY A 376 -6.14 -8.01 -21.60
CA GLY A 376 -5.30 -9.20 -21.80
C GLY A 376 -3.90 -8.90 -22.35
N THR A 377 -3.27 -9.92 -22.97
CA THR A 377 -1.83 -9.89 -23.32
C THR A 377 -1.46 -8.94 -24.45
N ARG A 378 -2.39 -8.65 -25.38
CA ARG A 378 -2.13 -7.76 -26.53
C ARG A 378 -1.81 -6.32 -26.12
N VAL A 379 -2.42 -5.87 -25.03
CA VAL A 379 -2.24 -4.52 -24.49
C VAL A 379 -1.45 -4.54 -23.17
N ALA A 380 -0.70 -5.62 -22.91
CA ALA A 380 0.04 -5.82 -21.65
C ALA A 380 0.99 -4.66 -21.32
N LEU A 381 1.56 -3.99 -22.34
CA LEU A 381 2.43 -2.83 -22.15
C LEU A 381 1.75 -1.62 -21.50
N LEU A 382 0.42 -1.53 -21.50
CA LEU A 382 -0.32 -0.54 -20.71
C LEU A 382 -0.19 -0.77 -19.20
N VAL A 383 0.23 -1.96 -18.76
CA VAL A 383 0.48 -2.30 -17.36
C VAL A 383 1.98 -2.49 -17.11
N GLU A 384 2.67 -3.18 -18.00
CA GLU A 384 4.09 -3.52 -17.83
C GLU A 384 5.01 -2.33 -18.04
N ARG A 385 4.71 -1.45 -19.00
CA ARG A 385 5.50 -0.26 -19.34
C ARG A 385 4.63 0.96 -19.72
N PRO A 386 3.67 1.37 -18.87
CA PRO A 386 2.81 2.51 -19.17
C PRO A 386 3.59 3.80 -19.43
N GLU A 387 4.75 3.97 -18.78
CA GLU A 387 5.63 5.13 -19.01
C GLU A 387 6.17 5.19 -20.44
N LEU A 388 6.38 4.04 -21.10
CA LEU A 388 6.87 3.96 -22.47
C LEU A 388 5.76 4.27 -23.46
N VAL A 389 4.56 3.72 -23.24
CA VAL A 389 3.38 4.02 -24.06
C VAL A 389 3.06 5.51 -23.98
N LEU A 390 3.09 6.10 -22.77
CA LEU A 390 2.90 7.53 -22.57
C LEU A 390 3.97 8.36 -23.28
N ALA A 391 5.25 7.98 -23.18
CA ALA A 391 6.33 8.70 -23.84
C ALA A 391 6.18 8.69 -25.38
N LEU A 392 5.81 7.55 -25.97
CA LEU A 392 5.52 7.45 -27.40
C LEU A 392 4.33 8.31 -27.80
N HIS A 393 3.23 8.22 -27.05
CA HIS A 393 2.04 9.04 -27.30
C HIS A 393 2.36 10.54 -27.27
N THR A 394 3.10 10.99 -26.25
CA THR A 394 3.54 12.39 -26.15
C THR A 394 4.46 12.79 -27.31
N ALA A 395 5.39 11.93 -27.73
CA ALA A 395 6.28 12.20 -28.86
C ALA A 395 5.52 12.32 -30.19
N LEU A 396 4.50 11.49 -30.42
CA LEU A 396 3.61 11.58 -31.58
C LEU A 396 2.79 12.88 -31.57
N GLY A 397 2.24 13.25 -30.41
CA GLY A 397 1.48 14.49 -30.25
C GLY A 397 2.32 15.75 -30.55
N ARG A 398 3.59 15.78 -30.11
CA ARG A 398 4.53 16.88 -30.44
C ARG A 398 4.80 17.02 -31.94
N ARG A 399 4.60 15.95 -32.71
CA ARG A 399 4.77 15.92 -34.18
C ARG A 399 3.48 16.21 -34.95
N GLY A 400 2.39 16.56 -34.26
CA GLY A 400 1.10 16.87 -34.88
C GLY A 400 0.39 15.65 -35.47
N ALA A 401 0.80 14.44 -35.11
CA ALA A 401 0.11 13.22 -35.53
C ALA A 401 -1.25 13.11 -34.84
N GLN A 402 -2.25 12.57 -35.54
CA GLN A 402 -3.51 12.19 -34.91
C GLN A 402 -3.19 11.16 -33.81
N SER A 403 -3.60 11.45 -32.57
CA SER A 403 -3.27 10.62 -31.40
C SER A 403 -3.81 9.21 -31.59
N PRO A 404 -2.96 8.17 -31.77
CA PRO A 404 -3.43 6.81 -31.78
C PRO A 404 -3.95 6.45 -30.39
N GLY A 405 -4.95 5.57 -30.34
CA GLY A 405 -5.42 5.03 -29.06
C GLY A 405 -4.30 4.31 -28.32
N PRO A 406 -4.30 4.31 -26.98
CA PRO A 406 -3.26 3.68 -26.15
C PRO A 406 -3.12 2.17 -26.44
N GLU A 407 -4.22 1.49 -26.74
CA GLU A 407 -4.21 0.06 -27.11
C GLU A 407 -3.41 -0.19 -28.38
N ALA A 408 -3.59 0.63 -29.43
CA ALA A 408 -2.85 0.49 -30.69
C ALA A 408 -1.33 0.72 -30.51
N LEU A 409 -0.96 1.68 -29.65
CA LEU A 409 0.45 1.93 -29.32
C LEU A 409 1.05 0.75 -28.54
N ALA A 410 0.32 0.22 -27.55
CA ALA A 410 0.76 -0.92 -26.76
C ALA A 410 0.91 -2.18 -27.62
N GLU A 411 -0.06 -2.44 -28.50
CA GLU A 411 -0.01 -3.57 -29.43
C GLU A 411 1.20 -3.48 -30.36
N TRP A 412 1.45 -2.32 -30.97
CA TRP A 412 2.61 -2.14 -31.86
C TRP A 412 3.94 -2.31 -31.12
N LEU A 413 4.07 -1.72 -29.93
CA LEU A 413 5.28 -1.90 -29.10
C LEU A 413 5.48 -3.37 -28.70
N GLY A 414 4.41 -4.11 -28.47
CA GLY A 414 4.44 -5.54 -28.12
C GLY A 414 4.64 -6.48 -29.31
N SER A 415 4.38 -6.03 -30.54
CA SER A 415 4.40 -6.89 -31.73
C SER A 415 5.80 -7.27 -32.22
N GLY A 416 6.85 -6.52 -31.81
CA GLY A 416 8.23 -6.72 -32.25
C GLY A 416 8.42 -6.71 -33.78
N PRO A 417 9.66 -6.84 -34.30
CA PRO A 417 9.85 -7.20 -35.68
C PRO A 417 9.45 -8.67 -35.86
N THR A 418 8.47 -8.93 -36.74
CA THR A 418 8.24 -10.30 -37.22
C THR A 418 9.54 -10.81 -37.83
N SER A 419 10.10 -11.85 -37.24
CA SER A 419 11.22 -12.56 -37.87
C SER A 419 10.67 -13.23 -39.11
N THR A 420 10.81 -12.59 -40.27
CA THR A 420 10.66 -13.27 -41.55
C THR A 420 11.81 -14.28 -41.65
N THR A 421 11.50 -15.54 -41.31
CA THR A 421 12.29 -16.72 -41.71
C THR A 421 12.27 -16.91 -43.21
#